data_AF-A0A6P4AS49-F1
#
_entry.id   AF-A0A6P4AS49-F1
#
_cell.length_a   1.000
_cell.length_b   1.000
_cell.length_c   1.000
_cell.angle_alpha   90.00
_cell.angle_beta   90.00
_cell.angle_gamma   90.00
#
_symmetry.space_group_name_H-M   'P 1'
#
loop_
_entity.id
_entity.type
_entity.pdbx_description
1 polymer ?
#
loop_
_entity_poly.entity_id
_entity_poly.type
_entity_poly.pdbx_seq_one_letter_code
_entity_poly.pdbx_strand_id
1 'polypeptide(L)'
;MAVDSVISSPLGPPPSEKDAYALQFIEEMTSNTDAVQETVLSEILSQNAETEYLQRFGLNGATHRETFKSKIPVVTYEDLQPEIQRIANGDRSPILSAHPISEFLTSSGTSAGERKLMPTIAEEMDRRQKLYSLLMPVMNLYVPGLDKGKGLYFLFVKNSTKTPGGLLARPVLTSYYNSKQFKTRPYDPYNVYTSPNEAILCVDSFQSMYTQMLCGLIMRQEVLRVGAVFASGLLRAIRFLQLNWRELAHDISTGTLSPKITDASIRECMSKVLKPDPELADFIIQECSDENWERIIPRIWPKTKYLDVIVTGAMAQYIPTLDFYSGGLPKPCTMYASSECYFGLNLKPMCKPSEVSYTIMPIIGYFEFMPHDP
;
A
#
# COMPACT_ATOMS: atom_id res chain seq x y z
N MET A 1 12.59 -3.18 -42.10
CA MET A 1 11.49 -2.19 -42.06
C MET A 1 11.39 -1.76 -40.61
N ALA A 2 11.84 -0.53 -40.32
CA ALA A 2 11.80 0.03 -38.99
C ALA A 2 10.35 0.24 -38.59
N VAL A 3 9.95 -0.31 -37.44
CA VAL A 3 8.65 -0.02 -36.83
C VAL A 3 8.91 1.17 -35.93
N ASP A 4 8.46 2.34 -36.39
CA ASP A 4 8.48 3.58 -35.62
C ASP A 4 7.77 3.37 -34.27
N SER A 5 8.51 3.59 -33.20
CA SER A 5 8.02 3.65 -31.82
C SER A 5 7.22 4.94 -31.62
N VAL A 6 5.96 4.95 -32.04
CA VAL A 6 5.05 6.06 -31.77
C VAL A 6 4.22 5.72 -30.53
N ILE A 7 4.80 5.95 -29.34
CA ILE A 7 4.00 6.29 -28.17
C ILE A 7 3.78 7.80 -28.22
N SER A 8 2.94 8.27 -29.15
CA SER A 8 2.35 9.60 -29.03
C SER A 8 1.09 9.45 -28.18
N SER A 9 1.26 9.48 -26.86
CA SER A 9 0.13 9.71 -25.94
C SER A 9 0.22 11.16 -25.44
N PRO A 10 -0.92 11.84 -25.20
CA PRO A 10 -0.94 13.24 -24.77
C PRO A 10 -0.64 13.29 -23.27
N LEU A 11 0.55 12.84 -22.87
CA LEU A 11 1.03 12.98 -21.50
C LEU A 11 1.62 14.38 -21.37
N GLY A 12 1.08 15.19 -20.45
CA GLY A 12 1.66 16.49 -20.14
C GLY A 12 3.12 16.37 -19.69
N PRO A 13 3.92 17.44 -19.77
CA PRO A 13 5.30 17.41 -19.29
C PRO A 13 5.36 17.08 -17.79
N PRO A 14 6.43 16.42 -17.32
CA PRO A 14 6.60 16.08 -15.91
C PRO A 14 6.55 17.37 -15.06
N PRO A 15 5.72 17.42 -14.00
CA PRO A 15 5.54 18.65 -13.23
C PRO A 15 6.73 19.06 -12.34
N SER A 16 7.72 18.17 -12.16
CA SER A 16 8.95 18.46 -11.42
C SER A 16 10.13 17.59 -11.89
N GLU A 17 11.36 17.95 -11.55
CA GLU A 17 12.56 17.12 -11.82
C GLU A 17 12.46 15.73 -11.15
N LYS A 18 11.88 15.66 -9.94
CA LYS A 18 11.63 14.40 -9.23
C LYS A 18 10.68 13.50 -10.02
N ASP A 19 9.62 14.08 -10.59
CA ASP A 19 8.66 13.35 -11.41
C ASP A 19 9.31 12.90 -12.72
N ALA A 20 10.10 13.76 -13.37
CA ALA A 20 10.84 13.43 -14.58
C ALA A 20 11.79 12.24 -14.37
N TYR A 21 12.57 12.26 -13.28
CA TYR A 21 13.47 11.16 -12.93
C TYR A 21 12.72 9.85 -12.66
N ALA A 22 11.59 9.90 -11.93
CA ALA A 22 10.78 8.72 -11.66
C ALA A 22 10.18 8.10 -12.93
N LEU A 23 9.70 8.95 -13.86
CA LEU A 23 9.14 8.50 -15.15
C LEU A 23 10.23 7.97 -16.08
N GLN A 24 11.40 8.62 -16.13
CA GLN A 24 12.56 8.13 -16.88
C GLN A 24 13.04 6.78 -16.33
N PHE A 25 13.06 6.61 -15.00
CA PHE A 25 13.37 5.34 -14.37
C PHE A 25 12.39 4.24 -14.80
N ILE A 26 11.08 4.52 -14.86
CA ILE A 26 10.10 3.55 -15.37
C ILE A 26 10.46 3.17 -16.82
N GLU A 27 10.67 4.16 -17.69
CA GLU A 27 10.98 3.94 -19.10
C GLU A 27 12.25 3.11 -19.32
N GLU A 28 13.31 3.40 -18.55
CA GLU A 28 14.57 2.66 -18.58
C GLU A 28 14.36 1.20 -18.16
N MET A 29 13.64 0.98 -17.06
CA MET A 29 13.36 -0.37 -16.56
C MET A 29 12.49 -1.17 -17.54
N THR A 30 11.45 -0.55 -18.12
CA THR A 30 10.56 -1.25 -19.05
C THR A 30 11.20 -1.50 -20.41
N SER A 31 12.05 -0.60 -20.89
CA SER A 31 12.77 -0.75 -22.17
C SER A 31 13.85 -1.84 -22.13
N ASN A 32 14.44 -2.10 -20.95
CA ASN A 32 15.55 -3.03 -20.76
C ASN A 32 15.16 -4.26 -19.91
N THR A 33 13.88 -4.62 -19.90
CA THR A 33 13.29 -5.60 -18.96
C THR A 33 14.11 -6.89 -18.83
N ASP A 34 14.51 -7.51 -19.94
CA ASP A 34 15.23 -8.80 -19.91
C ASP A 34 16.63 -8.67 -19.29
N ALA A 35 17.40 -7.65 -19.69
CA ALA A 35 18.73 -7.38 -19.14
C ALA A 35 18.67 -7.02 -17.64
N VAL A 36 17.65 -6.26 -17.24
CA VAL A 36 17.39 -5.96 -15.82
C VAL A 36 17.09 -7.25 -15.05
N GLN A 37 16.26 -8.15 -15.59
CA GLN A 37 15.95 -9.45 -14.97
C GLN A 37 17.18 -10.36 -14.86
N GLU A 38 18.06 -10.40 -15.86
CA GLU A 38 19.33 -11.12 -15.77
C GLU A 38 20.22 -10.57 -14.65
N THR A 39 20.30 -9.24 -14.55
CA THR A 39 21.11 -8.55 -13.53
C THR A 39 20.56 -8.84 -12.13
N VAL A 40 19.25 -8.67 -11.93
CA VAL A 40 18.58 -8.94 -10.64
C VAL A 40 18.77 -10.39 -10.21
N LEU A 41 18.60 -11.36 -11.11
CA LEU A 41 18.85 -12.76 -10.78
C LEU A 41 20.32 -12.99 -10.41
N SER A 42 21.26 -12.45 -11.19
CA SER A 42 22.69 -12.59 -10.93
C SER A 42 23.08 -12.00 -9.56
N GLU A 43 22.53 -10.85 -9.19
CA GLU A 43 22.74 -10.22 -7.88
C GLU A 43 22.19 -11.09 -6.74
N ILE A 44 20.95 -11.57 -6.87
CA ILE A 44 20.31 -12.45 -5.86
C ILE A 44 21.12 -13.73 -5.66
N LEU A 45 21.54 -14.37 -6.76
CA LEU A 45 22.30 -15.62 -6.69
C LEU A 45 23.72 -15.41 -6.17
N SER A 46 24.39 -14.32 -6.57
CA SER A 46 25.72 -13.97 -6.07
C SER A 46 25.69 -13.74 -4.56
N GLN A 47 24.72 -12.96 -4.08
CA GLN A 47 24.56 -12.65 -2.67
C GLN A 47 24.29 -13.90 -1.84
N ASN A 48 23.45 -14.80 -2.35
CA ASN A 48 22.96 -15.95 -1.59
C ASN A 48 23.72 -17.25 -1.91
N ALA A 49 24.84 -17.18 -2.65
CA ALA A 49 25.55 -18.35 -3.18
C ALA A 49 25.93 -19.40 -2.12
N GLU A 50 26.22 -18.96 -0.89
CA GLU A 50 26.61 -19.82 0.23
C GLU A 50 25.46 -20.21 1.16
N THR A 51 24.22 -19.87 0.80
CA THR A 51 23.05 -20.23 1.62
C THR A 51 22.75 -21.73 1.54
N GLU A 52 22.25 -22.29 2.65
CA GLU A 52 21.93 -23.72 2.75
C GLU A 52 20.98 -24.17 1.63
N TYR A 53 19.97 -23.35 1.30
CA TYR A 53 18.98 -23.66 0.26
C TYR A 53 19.62 -23.80 -1.12
N LEU A 54 20.48 -22.86 -1.54
CA LEU A 54 21.13 -22.92 -2.85
C LEU A 54 22.22 -23.99 -2.92
N GLN A 55 22.91 -24.25 -1.81
CA GLN A 55 23.88 -25.34 -1.70
C GLN A 55 23.20 -26.72 -1.83
N ARG A 56 22.01 -26.91 -1.25
CA ARG A 56 21.24 -28.16 -1.35
C ARG A 56 20.96 -28.56 -2.80
N PHE A 57 20.73 -27.58 -3.68
CA PHE A 57 20.47 -27.83 -5.11
C PHE A 57 21.74 -27.77 -5.97
N GLY A 58 22.92 -27.69 -5.36
CA GLY A 58 24.21 -27.76 -6.04
C GLY A 58 24.41 -26.63 -7.06
N LEU A 59 23.90 -25.42 -6.79
CA LEU A 59 24.07 -24.28 -7.69
C LEU A 59 25.55 -23.85 -7.77
N ASN A 60 26.34 -24.11 -6.72
CA ASN A 60 27.81 -23.97 -6.68
C ASN A 60 28.30 -22.58 -7.14
N GLY A 61 27.60 -21.52 -6.73
CA GLY A 61 27.93 -20.14 -7.09
C GLY A 61 27.60 -19.74 -8.53
N ALA A 62 26.93 -20.58 -9.32
CA ALA A 62 26.47 -20.20 -10.65
C ALA A 62 25.38 -19.12 -10.57
N THR A 63 25.53 -18.08 -11.39
CA THR A 63 24.60 -16.93 -11.44
C THR A 63 23.80 -16.86 -12.74
N HIS A 64 24.03 -17.79 -13.67
CA HIS A 64 23.38 -17.82 -14.97
C HIS A 64 21.95 -18.36 -14.89
N ARG A 65 21.05 -17.69 -15.61
CA ARG A 65 19.62 -18.01 -15.71
C ARG A 65 19.33 -19.47 -16.06
N GLU A 66 20.02 -20.04 -17.05
CA GLU A 66 19.81 -21.43 -17.49
C GLU A 66 20.19 -22.45 -16.41
N THR A 67 21.29 -22.19 -15.69
CA THR A 67 21.72 -23.06 -14.58
C THR A 67 20.75 -22.97 -13.41
N PHE A 68 20.23 -21.77 -13.12
CA PHE A 68 19.19 -21.58 -12.11
C PHE A 68 17.92 -22.36 -12.46
N LYS A 69 17.38 -22.16 -13.66
CA LYS A 69 16.15 -22.82 -14.16
C LYS A 69 16.25 -24.35 -14.20
N SER A 70 17.44 -24.90 -14.46
CA SER A 70 17.65 -26.36 -14.54
C SER A 70 17.91 -27.04 -13.19
N LYS A 71 18.26 -26.29 -12.14
CA LYS A 71 18.62 -26.85 -10.83
C LYS A 71 17.65 -26.51 -9.71
N ILE A 72 17.13 -25.29 -9.69
CA ILE A 72 16.27 -24.81 -8.62
C ILE A 72 14.82 -25.17 -8.94
N PRO A 73 14.13 -25.95 -8.09
CA PRO A 73 12.76 -26.33 -8.34
C PRO A 73 11.81 -25.13 -8.16
N VAL A 74 10.70 -25.16 -8.91
CA VAL A 74 9.53 -24.33 -8.59
C VAL A 74 8.88 -24.91 -7.34
N VAL A 75 8.62 -24.07 -6.33
CA VAL A 75 8.17 -24.50 -5.00
C VAL A 75 6.89 -23.79 -4.56
N THR A 76 6.13 -24.41 -3.67
CA THR A 76 5.05 -23.77 -2.91
C THR A 76 5.54 -23.35 -1.52
N TYR A 77 4.64 -22.76 -0.72
CA TYR A 77 4.96 -22.40 0.66
C TYR A 77 5.26 -23.63 1.53
N GLU A 78 4.54 -24.72 1.29
CA GLU A 78 4.65 -25.97 2.05
C GLU A 78 6.04 -26.60 1.87
N ASP A 79 6.62 -26.50 0.66
CA ASP A 79 7.99 -26.96 0.38
C ASP A 79 9.07 -26.17 1.14
N LEU A 80 8.80 -24.88 1.44
CA LEU A 80 9.71 -23.98 2.19
C LEU A 80 9.40 -23.91 3.69
N GLN A 81 8.32 -24.57 4.13
CA GLN A 81 7.89 -24.53 5.53
C GLN A 81 8.98 -25.02 6.50
N PRO A 82 9.77 -26.07 6.21
CA PRO A 82 10.84 -26.52 7.12
C PRO A 82 11.89 -25.44 7.40
N GLU A 83 12.36 -24.73 6.38
CA GLU A 83 13.33 -23.63 6.47
C GLU A 83 12.74 -22.45 7.23
N ILE A 84 11.50 -22.07 6.89
CA ILE A 84 10.78 -20.98 7.55
C ILE A 84 10.61 -21.26 9.04
N GLN A 85 10.26 -22.50 9.42
CA GLN A 85 10.07 -22.88 10.81
C GLN A 85 11.39 -22.87 11.60
N ARG A 86 12.51 -23.28 10.99
CA ARG A 86 13.84 -23.18 11.63
C ARG A 86 14.19 -21.72 11.94
N ILE A 87 14.03 -20.83 10.97
CA ILE A 87 14.28 -19.39 11.15
C ILE A 87 13.35 -18.81 12.23
N ALA A 88 12.06 -19.14 12.17
CA ALA A 88 11.06 -18.73 13.15
C ALA A 88 11.39 -19.22 14.57
N ASN A 89 11.99 -20.40 14.71
CA ASN A 89 12.39 -20.99 15.98
C ASN A 89 13.73 -20.49 16.53
N GLY A 90 14.46 -19.65 15.79
CA GLY A 90 15.67 -19.02 16.30
C GLY A 90 16.94 -19.37 15.53
N ASP A 91 16.88 -20.21 14.50
CA ASP A 91 18.03 -20.42 13.62
C ASP A 91 18.39 -19.11 12.91
N ARG A 92 19.67 -18.74 12.96
CA ARG A 92 20.23 -17.51 12.37
C ARG A 92 21.32 -17.81 11.34
N SER A 93 21.55 -19.09 11.04
CA SER A 93 22.41 -19.48 9.92
C SER A 93 21.81 -19.00 8.59
N PRO A 94 22.63 -18.79 7.54
CA PRO A 94 22.17 -18.32 6.24
C PRO A 94 21.39 -19.42 5.49
N ILE A 95 20.15 -19.69 5.89
CA ILE A 95 19.31 -20.75 5.31
C ILE A 95 18.79 -20.35 3.93
N LEU A 96 18.04 -19.25 3.88
CA LEU A 96 17.38 -18.74 2.66
C LEU A 96 18.04 -17.48 2.08
N SER A 97 18.81 -16.77 2.91
CA SER A 97 19.41 -15.48 2.56
C SER A 97 20.72 -15.29 3.33
N ALA A 98 21.72 -14.70 2.68
CA ALA A 98 22.96 -14.29 3.34
C ALA A 98 22.73 -13.07 4.26
N HIS A 99 21.77 -12.21 3.91
CA HIS A 99 21.29 -11.17 4.80
C HIS A 99 20.40 -11.76 5.91
N PRO A 100 20.55 -11.32 7.17
CA PRO A 100 19.69 -11.77 8.25
C PRO A 100 18.21 -11.46 7.98
N ILE A 101 17.33 -12.43 8.24
CA ILE A 101 15.88 -12.21 8.21
C ILE A 101 15.51 -11.24 9.33
N SER A 102 14.93 -10.10 8.96
CA SER A 102 14.60 -9.03 9.91
C SER A 102 13.24 -9.24 10.58
N GLU A 103 12.29 -9.79 9.84
CA GLU A 103 10.94 -10.12 10.32
C GLU A 103 10.24 -11.09 9.35
N PHE A 104 9.07 -11.58 9.75
CA PHE A 104 8.14 -12.31 8.88
C PHE A 104 6.93 -11.44 8.54
N LEU A 105 6.68 -11.29 7.24
CA LEU A 105 5.49 -10.64 6.73
C LEU A 105 4.37 -11.69 6.64
N THR A 106 3.30 -11.50 7.40
CA THR A 106 2.19 -12.45 7.42
C THR A 106 1.29 -12.23 6.21
N SER A 107 1.21 -13.25 5.35
CA SER A 107 0.32 -13.23 4.18
C SER A 107 -1.15 -13.26 4.61
N SER A 108 -2.04 -12.86 3.70
CA SER A 108 -3.48 -13.09 3.86
C SER A 108 -3.88 -14.51 3.44
N GLY A 109 -3.07 -15.15 2.60
CA GLY A 109 -3.18 -16.57 2.32
C GLY A 109 -2.81 -17.42 3.53
N THR A 110 -3.53 -18.52 3.73
CA THR A 110 -3.33 -19.42 4.87
C THR A 110 -2.79 -20.78 4.41
N SER A 111 -2.09 -21.47 5.31
CA SER A 111 -1.71 -22.88 5.20
C SER A 111 -2.03 -23.54 6.54
N ALA A 112 -2.77 -24.65 6.51
CA ALA A 112 -3.32 -25.30 7.71
C ALA A 112 -4.08 -24.36 8.67
N GLY A 113 -4.76 -23.33 8.14
CA GLY A 113 -5.53 -22.35 8.92
C GLY A 113 -4.72 -21.17 9.45
N GLU A 114 -3.39 -21.24 9.42
CA GLU A 114 -2.49 -20.17 9.89
C GLU A 114 -1.98 -19.32 8.73
N ARG A 115 -1.66 -18.04 9.01
CA ARG A 115 -1.10 -17.13 8.00
C ARG A 115 0.30 -17.57 7.59
N LYS A 116 0.57 -17.59 6.29
CA LYS A 116 1.91 -17.88 5.76
C LYS A 116 2.92 -16.82 6.22
N LEU A 117 4.10 -17.27 6.67
CA LEU A 117 5.19 -16.42 7.16
C LEU A 117 6.20 -16.17 6.04
N MET A 118 6.24 -14.95 5.51
CA MET A 118 7.12 -14.60 4.40
C MET A 118 8.37 -13.90 4.94
N PRO A 119 9.55 -14.54 4.89
CA PRO A 119 10.78 -13.93 5.41
C PRO A 119 11.11 -12.68 4.59
N THR A 120 11.45 -11.58 5.26
CA THR A 120 11.98 -10.38 4.60
C THR A 120 13.29 -9.98 5.23
N ILE A 121 14.14 -9.34 4.43
CA ILE A 121 15.36 -8.66 4.89
C ILE A 121 15.11 -7.15 4.97
N ALA A 122 16.01 -6.43 5.65
CA ALA A 122 15.85 -5.00 5.89
C ALA A 122 15.86 -4.16 4.59
N GLU A 123 16.73 -4.53 3.63
CA GLU A 123 16.87 -3.84 2.32
C GLU A 123 15.58 -3.81 1.52
N GLU A 124 14.73 -4.85 1.64
CA GLU A 124 13.46 -4.91 0.94
C GLU A 124 12.54 -3.74 1.28
N MET A 125 12.71 -3.10 2.45
CA MET A 125 11.94 -1.90 2.78
C MET A 125 12.24 -0.72 1.83
N ASP A 126 13.49 -0.62 1.37
CA ASP A 126 13.89 0.45 0.45
C ASP A 126 13.39 0.18 -0.97
N ARG A 127 13.38 -1.09 -1.42
CA ARG A 127 12.74 -1.51 -2.68
C ARG A 127 11.25 -1.18 -2.69
N ARG A 128 10.55 -1.46 -1.59
CA ARG A 128 9.13 -1.10 -1.41
C ARG A 128 8.93 0.41 -1.48
N GLN A 129 9.76 1.17 -0.75
CA GLN A 129 9.69 2.63 -0.76
C GLN A 129 9.95 3.22 -2.16
N LYS A 130 10.87 2.61 -2.92
CA LYS A 130 11.10 2.98 -4.33
C LYS A 130 9.85 2.75 -5.18
N LEU A 131 9.14 1.64 -5.04
CA LEU A 131 7.91 1.43 -5.80
C LEU A 131 6.81 2.45 -5.42
N TYR A 132 6.63 2.73 -4.13
CA TYR A 132 5.70 3.77 -3.66
C TYR A 132 6.02 5.15 -4.26
N SER A 133 7.30 5.48 -4.45
CA SER A 133 7.71 6.78 -4.96
C SER A 133 7.38 6.98 -6.45
N LEU A 134 7.08 5.90 -7.19
CA LEU A 134 6.68 5.96 -8.60
C LEU A 134 5.19 6.28 -8.79
N LEU A 135 4.35 6.07 -7.77
CA LEU A 135 2.88 6.16 -7.91
C LEU A 135 2.40 7.57 -8.23
N MET A 136 2.86 8.56 -7.46
CA MET A 136 2.42 9.95 -7.62
C MET A 136 2.94 10.59 -8.91
N PRO A 137 4.22 10.41 -9.32
CA PRO A 137 4.68 10.84 -10.65
C PRO A 137 3.81 10.33 -11.80
N VAL A 138 3.42 9.04 -11.77
CA VAL A 138 2.50 8.47 -12.79
C VAL A 138 1.11 9.10 -12.68
N MET A 139 0.54 9.20 -11.48
CA MET A 139 -0.79 9.78 -11.28
C MET A 139 -0.87 11.24 -11.77
N ASN A 140 0.21 12.02 -11.56
CA ASN A 140 0.26 13.44 -11.88
C ASN A 140 0.14 13.73 -13.38
N LEU A 141 0.48 12.76 -14.23
CA LEU A 141 0.26 12.84 -15.68
C LEU A 141 -1.23 12.87 -16.05
N TYR A 142 -2.10 12.32 -15.18
CA TYR A 142 -3.53 12.18 -15.44
C TYR A 142 -4.39 13.11 -14.58
N VAL A 143 -3.97 13.38 -13.35
CA VAL A 143 -4.72 14.18 -12.38
C VAL A 143 -3.80 15.27 -11.80
N PRO A 144 -3.70 16.44 -12.44
CA PRO A 144 -2.78 17.48 -12.01
C PRO A 144 -3.27 18.17 -10.73
N GLY A 145 -2.35 18.83 -10.02
CA GLY A 145 -2.67 19.69 -8.88
C GLY A 145 -3.02 18.91 -7.60
N LEU A 146 -2.54 17.67 -7.45
CA LEU A 146 -2.70 16.89 -6.21
C LEU A 146 -1.77 17.35 -5.09
N ASP A 147 -0.70 18.06 -5.43
CA ASP A 147 0.23 18.78 -4.55
C ASP A 147 -0.42 19.97 -3.81
N LYS A 148 -1.60 20.41 -4.25
CA LYS A 148 -2.31 21.59 -3.72
C LYS A 148 -3.32 21.25 -2.61
N GLY A 149 -3.29 20.04 -2.08
CA GLY A 149 -4.22 19.59 -1.07
C GLY A 149 -3.76 18.31 -0.39
N LYS A 150 -4.70 17.58 0.19
CA LYS A 150 -4.44 16.43 1.05
C LYS A 150 -5.13 15.17 0.53
N GLY A 151 -4.56 14.03 0.91
CA GLY A 151 -5.21 12.73 0.81
C GLY A 151 -5.87 12.32 2.11
N LEU A 152 -7.16 11.97 2.08
CA LEU A 152 -7.83 11.29 3.18
C LEU A 152 -7.67 9.78 2.99
N TYR A 153 -6.73 9.18 3.70
CA TYR A 153 -6.46 7.75 3.65
C TYR A 153 -6.78 7.10 5.00
N PHE A 154 -7.66 6.09 4.98
CA PHE A 154 -7.97 5.25 6.14
C PHE A 154 -6.98 4.08 6.19
N LEU A 155 -5.89 4.26 6.95
CA LEU A 155 -4.77 3.32 7.04
C LEU A 155 -4.72 2.70 8.44
N PHE A 156 -4.52 1.39 8.51
CA PHE A 156 -4.60 0.66 9.78
C PHE A 156 -3.43 -0.28 9.96
N VAL A 157 -2.81 -0.24 11.14
CA VAL A 157 -1.98 -1.33 11.63
C VAL A 157 -2.84 -2.50 12.12
N LYS A 158 -2.21 -3.66 12.25
CA LYS A 158 -2.77 -4.88 12.85
C LYS A 158 -1.86 -5.37 13.96
N ASN A 159 -2.39 -6.24 14.81
CA ASN A 159 -1.59 -6.92 15.84
C ASN A 159 -0.37 -7.59 15.22
N SER A 160 0.75 -7.48 15.94
CA SER A 160 2.01 -8.16 15.63
C SER A 160 2.25 -9.24 16.68
N THR A 161 2.80 -10.37 16.27
CA THR A 161 3.23 -11.44 17.18
C THR A 161 4.74 -11.59 17.13
N LYS A 162 5.31 -12.36 18.06
CA LYS A 162 6.71 -12.78 18.00
C LYS A 162 6.77 -14.29 17.75
N THR A 163 7.67 -14.72 16.88
CA THR A 163 7.99 -16.14 16.70
C THR A 163 8.72 -16.66 17.95
N PRO A 164 8.83 -18.00 18.14
CA PRO A 164 9.58 -18.56 19.28
C PRO A 164 11.03 -18.08 19.36
N GLY A 165 11.67 -17.86 18.21
CA GLY A 165 13.00 -17.29 18.08
C GLY A 165 13.07 -15.77 18.25
N GLY A 166 11.96 -15.09 18.54
CA GLY A 166 11.91 -13.66 18.84
C GLY A 166 11.77 -12.70 17.65
N LEU A 167 11.68 -13.20 16.41
CA LEU A 167 11.41 -12.36 15.23
C LEU A 167 9.97 -11.86 15.25
N LEU A 168 9.73 -10.64 14.75
CA LEU A 168 8.37 -10.13 14.59
C LEU A 168 7.66 -10.85 13.44
N ALA A 169 6.38 -11.13 13.61
CA ALA A 169 5.49 -11.62 12.56
C ALA A 169 4.25 -10.71 12.48
N ARG A 170 4.08 -10.01 11.35
CA ARG A 170 3.01 -9.03 11.16
C ARG A 170 2.69 -8.77 9.69
N PRO A 171 1.51 -8.24 9.35
CA PRO A 171 1.19 -7.94 7.95
C PRO A 171 2.16 -6.92 7.35
N VAL A 172 2.42 -7.03 6.04
CA VAL A 172 3.39 -6.16 5.34
C VAL A 172 3.09 -4.66 5.50
N LEU A 173 1.82 -4.27 5.47
CA LEU A 173 1.43 -2.87 5.69
C LEU A 173 1.65 -2.42 7.14
N THR A 174 1.42 -3.30 8.12
CA THR A 174 1.76 -3.01 9.53
C THR A 174 3.27 -2.78 9.68
N SER A 175 4.10 -3.60 9.01
CA SER A 175 5.55 -3.39 8.97
C SER A 175 5.91 -2.05 8.33
N TYR A 176 5.35 -1.75 7.16
CA TYR A 176 5.60 -0.51 6.44
C TYR A 176 5.21 0.74 7.26
N TYR A 177 4.00 0.80 7.82
CA TYR A 177 3.59 1.94 8.64
C TYR A 177 4.45 2.07 9.90
N ASN A 178 4.94 0.96 10.45
CA ASN A 178 5.84 0.99 11.61
C ASN A 178 7.30 1.35 11.28
N SER A 179 7.67 1.40 10.01
CA SER A 179 9.02 1.65 9.54
C SER A 179 9.43 3.13 9.65
N LYS A 180 10.74 3.39 9.54
CA LYS A 180 11.26 4.77 9.46
C LYS A 180 10.81 5.44 8.16
N GLN A 181 10.76 4.69 7.06
CA GLN A 181 10.35 5.15 5.74
C GLN A 181 8.96 5.78 5.75
N PHE A 182 8.05 5.31 6.62
CA PHE A 182 6.74 5.93 6.83
C PHE A 182 6.73 6.99 7.94
N LYS A 183 7.26 6.67 9.13
CA LYS A 183 7.16 7.54 10.31
C LYS A 183 7.94 8.85 10.18
N THR A 184 9.11 8.79 9.54
CA THR A 184 10.02 9.92 9.33
C THR A 184 10.16 10.23 7.85
N ARG A 185 9.11 10.00 7.06
CA ARG A 185 9.09 10.34 5.63
C ARG A 185 9.39 11.83 5.44
N PRO A 186 10.22 12.21 4.45
CA PRO A 186 10.45 13.61 4.15
C PRO A 186 9.14 14.27 3.70
N TYR A 187 9.07 15.59 3.82
CA TYR A 187 7.95 16.34 3.25
C TYR A 187 7.85 16.07 1.75
N ASP A 188 6.65 15.70 1.31
CA ASP A 188 6.32 15.46 -0.09
C ASP A 188 4.94 16.07 -0.34
N PRO A 189 4.83 17.12 -1.15
CA PRO A 189 3.55 17.82 -1.35
C PRO A 189 2.47 16.91 -1.93
N TYR A 190 2.85 15.85 -2.66
CA TYR A 190 1.90 14.88 -3.19
C TYR A 190 1.37 13.92 -2.13
N ASN A 191 2.07 13.74 -0.99
CA ASN A 191 1.76 12.75 0.04
C ASN A 191 1.49 13.37 1.42
N VAL A 192 0.81 14.52 1.43
CA VAL A 192 0.26 15.13 2.65
C VAL A 192 -1.08 14.46 2.98
N TYR A 193 -1.13 13.76 4.12
CA TYR A 193 -2.35 13.08 4.58
C TYR A 193 -3.09 13.87 5.66
N THR A 194 -4.41 13.67 5.74
CA THR A 194 -5.21 14.18 6.86
C THR A 194 -4.92 13.43 8.15
N SER A 195 -4.68 12.12 8.06
CA SER A 195 -4.50 11.24 9.20
C SER A 195 -3.13 11.41 9.85
N PRO A 196 -3.04 11.75 11.15
CA PRO A 196 -1.76 11.78 11.86
C PRO A 196 -1.18 10.37 12.01
N ASN A 197 0.15 10.27 12.11
CA ASN A 197 0.83 8.97 12.22
C ASN A 197 0.36 8.22 13.48
N GLU A 198 0.12 8.92 14.59
CA GLU A 198 -0.37 8.38 15.86
C GLU A 198 -1.71 7.66 15.69
N ALA A 199 -2.63 8.22 14.89
CA ALA A 199 -3.93 7.58 14.61
C ALA A 199 -3.77 6.33 13.74
N ILE A 200 -2.88 6.38 12.73
CA ILE A 200 -2.62 5.23 11.84
C ILE A 200 -1.96 4.08 12.61
N LEU A 201 -1.09 4.42 13.56
CA LEU A 201 -0.30 3.48 14.36
C LEU A 201 -1.02 2.95 15.60
N CYS A 202 -2.19 3.50 15.93
CA CYS A 202 -3.00 3.02 17.03
C CYS A 202 -3.53 1.61 16.73
N VAL A 203 -3.26 0.69 17.65
CA VAL A 203 -3.65 -0.73 17.53
C VAL A 203 -5.15 -0.91 17.74
N ASP A 204 -5.78 -0.03 18.54
CA ASP A 204 -7.22 0.00 18.71
C ASP A 204 -7.88 0.52 17.44
N SER A 205 -8.55 -0.38 16.72
CA SER A 205 -9.16 -0.06 15.43
C SER A 205 -10.32 0.94 15.52
N PHE A 206 -11.02 1.02 16.66
CA PHE A 206 -12.07 2.01 16.84
C PHE A 206 -11.46 3.40 16.98
N GLN A 207 -10.46 3.54 17.87
CA GLN A 207 -9.80 4.82 18.09
C GLN A 207 -9.08 5.31 16.82
N SER A 208 -8.36 4.41 16.14
CA SER A 208 -7.73 4.69 14.86
C SER A 208 -8.72 5.18 13.81
N MET A 209 -9.85 4.48 13.61
CA MET A 209 -10.88 4.88 12.64
C MET A 209 -11.53 6.21 13.02
N TYR A 210 -11.91 6.37 14.30
CA TYR A 210 -12.58 7.56 14.80
C TYR A 210 -11.73 8.80 14.57
N THR A 211 -10.46 8.76 14.98
CA THR A 211 -9.55 9.90 14.85
C THR A 211 -9.24 10.22 13.38
N GLN A 212 -9.01 9.21 12.54
CA GLN A 212 -8.78 9.44 11.11
C GLN A 212 -10.00 10.07 10.42
N MET A 213 -11.21 9.61 10.78
CA MET A 213 -12.46 10.20 10.30
C MET A 213 -12.59 11.65 10.75
N LEU A 214 -12.38 11.93 12.05
CA LEU A 214 -12.45 13.27 12.61
C LEU A 214 -11.48 14.25 11.93
N CYS A 215 -10.21 13.86 11.73
CA CYS A 215 -9.25 14.64 10.97
C CYS A 215 -9.70 14.88 9.52
N GLY A 216 -10.26 13.86 8.87
CA GLY A 216 -10.80 13.96 7.51
C GLY A 216 -11.96 14.95 7.39
N LEU A 217 -12.84 15.02 8.39
CA LEU A 217 -13.95 15.97 8.45
C LEU A 217 -13.46 17.40 8.68
N ILE A 218 -12.54 17.60 9.64
CA ILE A 218 -11.95 18.92 9.94
C ILE A 218 -11.26 19.51 8.70
N MET A 219 -10.50 18.69 7.98
CA MET A 219 -9.73 19.12 6.81
C MET A 219 -10.51 18.96 5.49
N ARG A 220 -11.85 18.86 5.52
CA ARG A 220 -12.66 18.45 4.37
C ARG A 220 -12.44 19.26 3.09
N GLN A 221 -12.15 20.56 3.23
CA GLN A 221 -11.95 21.47 2.11
C GLN A 221 -10.57 21.34 1.45
N GLU A 222 -9.65 20.59 2.04
CA GLU A 222 -8.32 20.32 1.52
C GLU A 222 -8.24 18.95 0.83
N VAL A 223 -9.24 18.08 1.01
CA VAL A 223 -9.22 16.70 0.52
C VAL A 223 -9.42 16.64 -0.99
N LEU A 224 -8.40 16.17 -1.71
CA LEU A 224 -8.42 15.98 -3.16
C LEU A 224 -8.57 14.52 -3.59
N ARG A 225 -8.30 13.59 -2.68
CA ARG A 225 -8.42 12.15 -2.90
C ARG A 225 -8.79 11.46 -1.60
N VAL A 226 -9.71 10.50 -1.68
CA VAL A 226 -10.19 9.71 -0.54
C VAL A 226 -9.84 8.25 -0.80
N GLY A 227 -9.35 7.51 0.19
CA GLY A 227 -8.87 6.16 -0.08
C GLY A 227 -8.65 5.27 1.12
N ALA A 228 -8.37 4.02 0.80
CA ALA A 228 -7.90 2.96 1.68
C ALA A 228 -7.19 1.93 0.79
N VAL A 229 -6.41 1.01 1.36
CA VAL A 229 -5.73 -0.02 0.55
C VAL A 229 -6.73 -0.83 -0.28
N PHE A 230 -7.81 -1.28 0.35
CA PHE A 230 -8.86 -2.07 -0.30
C PHE A 230 -10.20 -1.33 -0.25
N ALA A 231 -11.04 -1.54 -1.27
CA ALA A 231 -12.41 -1.03 -1.34
C ALA A 231 -13.22 -1.33 -0.06
N SER A 232 -13.10 -2.54 0.47
CA SER A 232 -13.74 -2.96 1.73
C SER A 232 -13.35 -2.09 2.93
N GLY A 233 -12.10 -1.61 2.97
CA GLY A 233 -11.62 -0.69 4.00
C GLY A 233 -12.31 0.66 3.95
N LEU A 234 -12.45 1.23 2.74
CA LEU A 234 -13.14 2.51 2.55
C LEU A 234 -14.64 2.38 2.85
N LEU A 235 -15.29 1.30 2.41
CA LEU A 235 -16.70 1.04 2.74
C LEU A 235 -16.92 0.92 4.26
N ARG A 236 -15.98 0.30 4.99
CA ARG A 236 -16.01 0.27 6.47
C ARG A 236 -15.87 1.66 7.08
N ALA A 237 -15.06 2.55 6.51
CA ALA A 237 -14.95 3.94 6.97
C ALA A 237 -16.24 4.72 6.72
N ILE A 238 -16.87 4.57 5.55
CA ILE A 238 -18.18 5.17 5.25
C ILE A 238 -19.24 4.66 6.23
N ARG A 239 -19.27 3.34 6.48
CA ARG A 239 -20.17 2.74 7.47
C ARG A 239 -19.89 3.26 8.89
N PHE A 240 -18.63 3.49 9.23
CA PHE A 240 -18.26 4.07 10.52
C PHE A 240 -18.85 5.48 10.67
N LEU A 241 -18.75 6.32 9.63
CA LEU A 241 -19.36 7.65 9.63
C LEU A 241 -20.89 7.57 9.80
N GLN A 242 -21.57 6.68 9.06
CA GLN A 242 -23.02 6.44 9.21
C GLN A 242 -23.44 6.16 10.65
N LEU A 243 -22.61 5.42 11.39
CA LEU A 243 -22.93 4.99 12.76
C LEU A 243 -22.50 6.00 13.83
N ASN A 244 -21.50 6.85 13.55
CA ASN A 244 -20.83 7.66 14.58
C ASN A 244 -20.84 9.18 14.29
N TRP A 245 -21.48 9.65 13.20
CA TRP A 245 -21.47 11.07 12.82
C TRP A 245 -21.96 12.01 13.92
N ARG A 246 -22.89 11.57 14.79
CA ARG A 246 -23.39 12.39 15.91
C ARG A 246 -22.31 12.71 16.93
N GLU A 247 -21.49 11.73 17.28
CA GLU A 247 -20.38 11.91 18.22
C GLU A 247 -19.26 12.72 17.58
N LEU A 248 -18.95 12.44 16.30
CA LEU A 248 -17.98 13.22 15.53
C LEU A 248 -18.39 14.70 15.40
N ALA A 249 -19.65 14.98 15.11
CA ALA A 249 -20.18 16.34 15.03
C ALA A 249 -20.17 17.04 16.40
N HIS A 250 -20.47 16.30 17.49
CA HIS A 250 -20.36 16.83 18.84
C HIS A 250 -18.91 17.26 19.17
N ASP A 251 -17.94 16.38 18.93
CA ASP A 251 -16.52 16.67 19.16
C ASP A 251 -16.03 17.87 18.34
N ILE A 252 -16.48 18.00 17.09
CA ILE A 252 -16.19 19.16 16.22
C ILE A 252 -16.82 20.44 16.82
N SER A 253 -18.09 20.39 17.23
CA SER A 253 -18.81 21.55 17.78
C SER A 253 -18.17 22.07 19.07
N THR A 254 -17.83 21.19 19.99
CA THR A 254 -17.28 21.56 21.31
C THR A 254 -15.77 21.74 21.31
N GLY A 255 -15.08 21.23 20.28
CA GLY A 255 -13.62 21.16 20.25
C GLY A 255 -13.03 20.20 21.27
N THR A 256 -13.81 19.26 21.80
CA THR A 256 -13.37 18.30 22.83
C THR A 256 -13.41 16.88 22.28
N LEU A 257 -12.30 16.15 22.39
CA LEU A 257 -12.24 14.78 21.90
C LEU A 257 -12.98 13.81 22.84
N SER A 258 -13.79 12.93 22.26
CA SER A 258 -14.57 11.91 22.96
C SER A 258 -13.76 11.15 24.03
N PRO A 259 -14.32 10.88 25.21
CA PRO A 259 -13.68 10.09 26.26
C PRO A 259 -13.40 8.63 25.83
N LYS A 260 -14.07 8.14 24.78
CA LYS A 260 -13.82 6.80 24.21
C LYS A 260 -12.42 6.66 23.60
N ILE A 261 -11.81 7.78 23.22
CA ILE A 261 -10.44 7.79 22.71
C ILE A 261 -9.52 7.86 23.92
N THR A 262 -8.91 6.74 24.31
CA THR A 262 -8.09 6.62 25.51
C THR A 262 -6.59 6.66 25.22
N ASP A 263 -6.18 6.46 23.97
CA ASP A 263 -4.78 6.49 23.55
C ASP A 263 -4.17 7.89 23.78
N ALA A 264 -3.11 7.95 24.60
CA ALA A 264 -2.49 9.19 25.00
C ALA A 264 -1.84 9.94 23.82
N SER A 265 -1.25 9.20 22.87
CA SER A 265 -0.58 9.80 21.70
C SER A 265 -1.60 10.44 20.76
N ILE A 266 -2.74 9.78 20.56
CA ILE A 266 -3.87 10.36 19.83
C ILE A 266 -4.42 11.60 20.54
N ARG A 267 -4.62 11.54 21.87
CA ARG A 267 -5.12 12.69 22.62
C ARG A 267 -4.21 13.90 22.49
N GLU A 268 -2.89 13.70 22.59
CA GLU A 268 -1.91 14.76 22.45
C GLU A 268 -1.87 15.35 21.02
N CYS A 269 -1.93 14.51 19.98
CA CYS A 269 -1.92 15.03 18.61
C CYS A 269 -3.22 15.78 18.30
N MET A 270 -4.37 15.27 18.77
CA MET A 270 -5.67 15.89 18.53
C MET A 270 -5.88 17.17 19.32
N SER A 271 -5.22 17.37 20.47
CA SER A 271 -5.32 18.66 21.19
C SER A 271 -4.73 19.83 20.39
N LYS A 272 -3.91 19.56 19.37
CA LYS A 272 -3.31 20.55 18.47
C LYS A 272 -4.18 20.81 17.22
N VAL A 273 -5.05 19.85 16.87
CA VAL A 273 -5.86 19.85 15.63
C VAL A 273 -7.31 20.26 15.89
N LEU A 274 -7.93 19.68 16.93
CA LEU A 274 -9.34 19.85 17.23
C LEU A 274 -9.58 21.23 17.88
N LYS A 275 -10.46 22.01 17.26
CA LYS A 275 -10.91 23.32 17.75
C LYS A 275 -12.43 23.38 17.62
N PRO A 276 -13.15 24.13 18.48
CA PRO A 276 -14.58 24.29 18.35
C PRO A 276 -14.94 24.90 16.98
N ASP A 277 -15.78 24.21 16.22
CA ASP A 277 -16.28 24.64 14.91
C ASP A 277 -17.77 24.26 14.76
N PRO A 278 -18.69 25.05 15.34
CA PRO A 278 -20.13 24.77 15.27
C PRO A 278 -20.68 24.76 13.84
N GLU A 279 -20.14 25.60 12.95
CA GLU A 279 -20.60 25.67 11.55
C GLU A 279 -20.28 24.38 10.80
N LEU A 280 -19.07 23.82 10.98
CA LEU A 280 -18.73 22.52 10.43
C LEU A 280 -19.57 21.41 11.05
N ALA A 281 -19.81 21.44 12.35
CA ALA A 281 -20.64 20.44 13.01
C ALA A 281 -22.07 20.42 12.45
N ASP A 282 -22.71 21.58 12.32
CA ASP A 282 -24.05 21.72 11.73
C ASP A 282 -24.09 21.23 10.28
N PHE A 283 -23.05 21.55 9.49
CA PHE A 283 -22.89 21.02 8.15
C PHE A 283 -22.84 19.47 8.13
N ILE A 284 -22.06 18.85 9.01
CA ILE A 284 -21.98 17.37 9.10
C ILE A 284 -23.32 16.77 9.54
N ILE A 285 -24.01 17.40 10.49
CA ILE A 285 -25.34 16.98 10.94
C ILE A 285 -26.32 17.01 9.76
N GLN A 286 -26.33 18.10 8.99
CA GLN A 286 -27.21 18.25 7.83
C GLN A 286 -26.95 17.18 6.77
N GLU A 287 -25.68 16.93 6.43
CA GLU A 287 -25.32 15.96 5.39
C GLU A 287 -25.53 14.49 5.78
N CYS A 288 -25.41 14.18 7.07
CA CYS A 288 -25.44 12.80 7.58
C CYS A 288 -26.77 12.39 8.24
N SER A 289 -27.67 13.33 8.51
CA SER A 289 -28.98 13.05 9.13
C SER A 289 -30.02 12.50 8.16
N ASP A 290 -29.82 12.71 6.86
CA ASP A 290 -30.65 12.13 5.79
C ASP A 290 -30.45 10.60 5.69
N GLU A 291 -31.49 9.89 5.30
CA GLU A 291 -31.45 8.47 4.95
C GLU A 291 -30.75 8.24 3.61
N ASN A 292 -30.73 9.24 2.72
CA ASN A 292 -30.07 9.13 1.43
C ASN A 292 -28.57 9.50 1.47
N TRP A 293 -27.73 8.46 1.51
CA TRP A 293 -26.27 8.55 1.49
C TRP A 293 -25.67 8.49 0.09
N GLU A 294 -26.49 8.52 -0.96
CA GLU A 294 -25.99 8.63 -2.33
C GLU A 294 -25.11 9.89 -2.46
N ARG A 295 -23.94 9.75 -3.09
CA ARG A 295 -22.97 10.84 -3.28
C ARG A 295 -22.46 11.49 -1.99
N ILE A 296 -22.58 10.84 -0.83
CA ILE A 296 -22.10 11.40 0.43
C ILE A 296 -20.61 11.82 0.39
N ILE A 297 -19.76 11.09 -0.36
CA ILE A 297 -18.33 11.40 -0.43
C ILE A 297 -18.10 12.78 -1.03
N PRO A 298 -18.56 13.12 -2.26
CA PRO A 298 -18.41 14.48 -2.77
C PRO A 298 -19.27 15.53 -2.06
N ARG A 299 -20.34 15.17 -1.33
CA ARG A 299 -21.05 16.15 -0.48
C ARG A 299 -20.15 16.59 0.69
N ILE A 300 -19.57 15.62 1.41
CA ILE A 300 -18.68 15.91 2.55
C ILE A 300 -17.30 16.38 2.09
N TRP A 301 -16.70 15.81 1.05
CA TRP A 301 -15.37 16.16 0.55
C TRP A 301 -15.46 16.66 -0.91
N PRO A 302 -15.86 17.92 -1.13
CA PRO A 302 -16.32 18.42 -2.43
C PRO A 302 -15.23 18.57 -3.47
N LYS A 303 -13.95 18.60 -3.05
CA LYS A 303 -12.80 18.68 -3.96
C LYS A 303 -12.21 17.31 -4.31
N THR A 304 -12.84 16.21 -3.86
CA THR A 304 -12.37 14.85 -4.15
C THR A 304 -12.42 14.58 -5.65
N LYS A 305 -11.25 14.27 -6.22
CA LYS A 305 -11.08 13.97 -7.65
C LYS A 305 -11.28 12.49 -7.96
N TYR A 306 -10.93 11.60 -7.03
CA TYR A 306 -11.03 10.14 -7.20
C TYR A 306 -10.98 9.39 -5.85
N LEU A 307 -11.33 8.10 -5.90
CA LEU A 307 -11.20 7.15 -4.80
C LEU A 307 -9.96 6.26 -4.99
N ASP A 308 -8.93 6.40 -4.17
CA ASP A 308 -7.74 5.56 -4.25
C ASP A 308 -7.95 4.27 -3.46
N VAL A 309 -8.42 3.24 -4.16
CA VAL A 309 -8.78 1.93 -3.59
C VAL A 309 -8.56 0.82 -4.61
N ILE A 310 -8.07 -0.34 -4.16
CA ILE A 310 -8.05 -1.54 -5.00
C ILE A 310 -9.48 -2.03 -5.22
N VAL A 311 -9.91 -2.09 -6.48
CA VAL A 311 -11.18 -2.65 -6.98
C VAL A 311 -10.99 -3.74 -8.03
N THR A 312 -9.77 -4.27 -8.20
CA THR A 312 -9.48 -5.45 -9.04
C THR A 312 -9.68 -6.76 -8.25
N GLY A 313 -9.73 -7.88 -8.97
CA GLY A 313 -9.91 -9.21 -8.38
C GLY A 313 -11.17 -9.30 -7.52
N ALA A 314 -11.05 -9.90 -6.33
CA ALA A 314 -12.17 -10.07 -5.40
C ALA A 314 -12.78 -8.75 -4.89
N MET A 315 -12.08 -7.61 -5.04
CA MET A 315 -12.62 -6.30 -4.63
C MET A 315 -13.60 -5.70 -5.65
N ALA A 316 -13.68 -6.24 -6.87
CA ALA A 316 -14.56 -5.74 -7.93
C ALA A 316 -16.05 -5.76 -7.53
N GLN A 317 -16.45 -6.68 -6.66
CA GLN A 317 -17.82 -6.77 -6.11
C GLN A 317 -18.28 -5.48 -5.41
N TYR A 318 -17.35 -4.65 -4.94
CA TYR A 318 -17.65 -3.41 -4.20
C TYR A 318 -17.81 -2.18 -5.10
N ILE A 319 -17.55 -2.29 -6.41
CA ILE A 319 -17.64 -1.17 -7.35
C ILE A 319 -19.03 -0.50 -7.29
N PRO A 320 -20.17 -1.22 -7.38
CA PRO A 320 -21.49 -0.58 -7.35
C PRO A 320 -21.77 0.19 -6.05
N THR A 321 -21.34 -0.35 -4.91
CA THR A 321 -21.50 0.32 -3.61
C THR A 321 -20.64 1.58 -3.50
N LEU A 322 -19.41 1.55 -4.02
CA LEU A 322 -18.57 2.73 -4.08
C LEU A 322 -19.12 3.79 -5.04
N ASP A 323 -19.68 3.38 -6.17
CA ASP A 323 -20.32 4.29 -7.13
C ASP A 323 -21.52 5.01 -6.50
N PHE A 324 -22.34 4.29 -5.74
CA PHE A 324 -23.44 4.88 -4.98
C PHE A 324 -22.95 5.99 -4.02
N TYR A 325 -21.96 5.70 -3.15
CA TYR A 325 -21.48 6.70 -2.18
C TYR A 325 -20.67 7.84 -2.80
N SER A 326 -20.09 7.63 -3.98
CA SER A 326 -19.21 8.61 -4.63
C SER A 326 -19.83 9.38 -5.78
N GLY A 327 -20.97 8.94 -6.31
CA GLY A 327 -21.51 9.48 -7.56
C GLY A 327 -20.68 9.11 -8.78
N GLY A 328 -20.06 7.92 -8.76
CA GLY A 328 -19.25 7.44 -9.87
C GLY A 328 -17.88 8.10 -10.00
N LEU A 329 -17.28 8.60 -8.90
CA LEU A 329 -15.90 9.10 -8.94
C LEU A 329 -14.93 8.01 -9.44
N PRO A 330 -13.87 8.38 -10.20
CA PRO A 330 -12.86 7.42 -10.65
C PRO A 330 -12.26 6.61 -9.49
N LYS A 331 -11.88 5.36 -9.74
CA LYS A 331 -11.33 4.43 -8.73
C LYS A 331 -9.97 3.88 -9.17
N PRO A 332 -8.91 4.71 -9.24
CA PRO A 332 -7.61 4.25 -9.70
C PRO A 332 -7.08 3.11 -8.83
N CYS A 333 -6.78 1.99 -9.47
CA CYS A 333 -6.07 0.87 -8.86
C CYS A 333 -4.58 1.05 -9.12
N THR A 334 -3.85 1.58 -8.15
CA THR A 334 -2.51 2.15 -8.36
C THR A 334 -1.38 1.11 -8.35
N MET A 335 -1.48 0.06 -7.55
CA MET A 335 -0.38 -0.87 -7.30
C MET A 335 -0.85 -2.31 -7.12
N TYR A 336 0.03 -3.25 -7.47
CA TYR A 336 -0.11 -4.68 -7.21
C TYR A 336 1.10 -5.18 -6.39
N ALA A 337 0.81 -5.77 -5.23
CA ALA A 337 1.81 -6.19 -4.26
C ALA A 337 1.28 -7.29 -3.34
N SER A 338 2.19 -8.02 -2.71
CA SER A 338 1.91 -9.05 -1.71
C SER A 338 2.85 -8.96 -0.50
N SER A 339 2.71 -9.90 0.44
CA SER A 339 3.63 -9.98 1.59
C SER A 339 5.01 -10.50 1.18
N GLU A 340 5.07 -11.35 0.17
CA GLU A 340 6.27 -11.96 -0.39
C GLU A 340 7.06 -10.96 -1.23
N CYS A 341 6.37 -10.20 -2.08
CA CYS A 341 7.00 -9.29 -3.04
C CYS A 341 6.06 -8.15 -3.42
N TYR A 342 6.60 -6.94 -3.60
CA TYR A 342 5.86 -5.88 -4.28
C TYR A 342 6.07 -6.04 -5.79
N PHE A 343 5.00 -6.15 -6.58
CA PHE A 343 5.16 -6.52 -7.98
C PHE A 343 5.34 -5.30 -8.88
N GLY A 344 4.40 -4.36 -8.84
CA GLY A 344 4.39 -3.27 -9.81
C GLY A 344 3.22 -2.32 -9.66
N LEU A 345 3.04 -1.46 -10.66
CA LEU A 345 2.09 -0.36 -10.64
C LEU A 345 1.24 -0.30 -11.92
N ASN A 346 0.09 0.36 -11.83
CA ASN A 346 -0.75 0.66 -12.97
C ASN A 346 -0.28 1.96 -13.64
N LEU A 347 0.24 1.86 -14.86
CA LEU A 347 0.73 3.02 -15.63
C LEU A 347 -0.39 3.87 -16.25
N LYS A 348 -1.64 3.37 -16.22
CA LYS A 348 -2.86 4.06 -16.66
C LYS A 348 -3.88 4.10 -15.51
N PRO A 349 -3.59 4.79 -14.39
CA PRO A 349 -4.42 4.73 -13.19
C PRO A 349 -5.86 5.18 -13.41
N MET A 350 -6.12 6.05 -14.40
CA MET A 350 -7.47 6.57 -14.69
C MET A 350 -8.28 5.73 -15.71
N CYS A 351 -7.82 4.53 -16.08
CA CYS A 351 -8.62 3.61 -16.89
C CYS A 351 -9.86 3.09 -16.13
N LYS A 352 -10.80 2.45 -16.85
CA LYS A 352 -11.95 1.81 -16.20
C LYS A 352 -11.47 0.65 -15.30
N PRO A 353 -12.17 0.33 -14.20
CA PRO A 353 -11.81 -0.79 -13.34
C PRO A 353 -11.65 -2.14 -14.08
N SER A 354 -12.42 -2.37 -15.14
CA SER A 354 -12.36 -3.58 -15.98
C SER A 354 -11.17 -3.64 -16.94
N GLU A 355 -10.45 -2.52 -17.12
CA GLU A 355 -9.33 -2.36 -18.06
C GLU A 355 -7.99 -2.25 -17.31
N VAL A 356 -7.99 -2.35 -15.98
CA VAL A 356 -6.79 -2.23 -15.15
C VAL A 356 -5.80 -3.32 -15.53
N SER A 357 -4.58 -2.90 -15.86
CA SER A 357 -3.42 -3.75 -16.07
C SER A 357 -2.26 -3.24 -15.22
N TYR A 358 -1.52 -4.15 -14.59
CA TYR A 358 -0.36 -3.81 -13.79
C TYR A 358 0.92 -4.11 -14.55
N THR A 359 1.82 -3.15 -14.61
CA THR A 359 3.18 -3.35 -15.12
C THR A 359 4.06 -3.78 -13.96
N ILE A 360 4.52 -5.04 -13.98
CA ILE A 360 5.49 -5.56 -13.02
C ILE A 360 6.81 -4.80 -13.23
N MET A 361 7.40 -4.28 -12.15
CA MET A 361 8.66 -3.56 -12.22
C MET A 361 9.82 -4.56 -12.16
N PRO A 362 10.63 -4.69 -13.23
CA PRO A 362 11.62 -5.77 -13.35
C PRO A 362 12.77 -5.68 -12.36
N ILE A 363 12.94 -4.55 -11.66
CA ILE A 363 13.98 -4.38 -10.65
C ILE A 363 13.63 -4.99 -9.29
N ILE A 364 12.35 -5.28 -9.03
CA ILE A 364 11.92 -5.64 -7.66
C ILE A 364 12.27 -7.09 -7.31
N GLY A 365 12.27 -7.99 -8.28
CA GLY A 365 12.64 -9.39 -8.12
C GLY A 365 12.78 -10.07 -9.48
N TYR A 366 13.26 -11.31 -9.50
CA TYR A 366 13.27 -12.13 -10.72
C TYR A 366 11.92 -12.85 -10.87
N PHE A 367 11.24 -12.65 -11.99
CA PHE A 367 9.88 -13.09 -12.23
C PHE A 367 9.83 -14.15 -13.33
N GLU A 368 9.13 -15.25 -13.04
CA GLU A 368 8.86 -16.34 -13.97
C GLU A 368 7.35 -16.57 -14.07
N PHE A 369 6.91 -17.06 -15.22
CA PHE A 369 5.49 -17.28 -15.50
C PHE A 369 5.29 -18.74 -15.90
N MET A 370 4.51 -19.45 -15.10
CA MET A 370 4.02 -20.77 -15.46
C MET A 370 2.75 -20.60 -16.30
N PRO A 371 2.69 -21.15 -17.53
CA PRO A 371 1.46 -21.15 -18.30
C PRO A 371 0.33 -21.81 -17.50
N HIS A 372 -0.85 -21.17 -17.49
CA HIS A 372 -2.04 -21.83 -16.96
C HIS A 372 -2.45 -22.91 -17.96
N ASP A 373 -2.72 -24.13 -17.48
CA ASP A 373 -3.29 -25.18 -18.34
C ASP A 373 -4.61 -24.68 -18.97
N PRO A 374 -4.89 -25.02 -20.24
CA PRO A 374 -6.08 -24.55 -20.96
C PRO A 374 -7.42 -24.95 -20.34
#